data_AF-A0A3D1UE21-F1
#
_entry.id   AF-A0A3D1UE21-F1
#
_cell.length_a   1.000
_cell.length_b   1.000
_cell.length_c   1.000
_cell.angle_alpha   90.00
_cell.angle_beta   90.00
_cell.angle_gamma   90.00
#
_symmetry.space_group_name_H-M   'P 1'
#
loop_
_entity.id
_entity.type
_entity.pdbx_description
1 polymer ?
#
loop_
_entity_poly.entity_id
_entity_poly.type
_entity_poly.pdbx_seq_one_letter_code
_entity_poly.pdbx_strand_id
1 'polypeptide(L)'
;MPYGLGQFIMIPICLVLLYLAIVKGFEPLLLLPIGFGGLLANCPLTGITAPAMMHDGVVTFLASGIPLMTGGVIEPGGFLYYFFKFGIDTGVFPIMIFMGVGAMTDFGPLIANPKTALLGAAAQFGIFFALFGALGLAAIFGSDFFGCDPLKAAASIGIIGGADGPTAIWLTSRLAPELLGAIAVAAYSYMALVPIIQPPIMKALTTKEERLIRMPALRPVKKIEKICFPLIVLLLCAFLLPSAVPLIGALMIGNLAREVGPSVSRIADTMSNALINIVTIMLGLSVGSKLACEKFLSGTTLGILALGLVAFCVGTAAGVLMAKLMNVFSKDKVNPLIGSAGVSAVPMAARVSNKVSLSE
;
A
#
# COMPACT_ATOMS: atom_id res chain seq x y z
N MET A 1 1.22 24.92 -10.51
CA MET A 1 2.30 25.92 -10.37
C MET A 1 3.15 25.90 -11.64
N PRO A 2 3.77 27.02 -12.05
CA PRO A 2 4.65 27.02 -13.22
C PRO A 2 5.86 26.07 -13.01
N TYR A 3 6.30 25.45 -14.11
CA TYR A 3 7.54 24.68 -14.18
C TYR A 3 8.71 25.52 -13.62
N GLY A 4 9.53 24.92 -12.76
CA GLY A 4 10.58 25.61 -12.00
C GLY A 4 10.22 25.83 -10.52
N LEU A 5 9.19 26.64 -10.21
CA LEU A 5 8.83 26.93 -8.80
C LEU A 5 8.33 25.67 -8.07
N GLY A 6 7.51 24.86 -8.74
CA GLY A 6 7.03 23.59 -8.17
C GLY A 6 8.16 22.58 -7.95
N GLN A 7 9.12 22.50 -8.89
CA GLN A 7 10.29 21.62 -8.76
C GLN A 7 11.20 22.07 -7.61
N PHE A 8 11.38 23.38 -7.44
CA PHE A 8 12.13 23.97 -6.33
C PHE A 8 11.53 23.64 -4.96
N ILE A 9 10.21 23.43 -4.87
CA ILE A 9 9.52 22.97 -3.65
C ILE A 9 9.65 21.44 -3.48
N MET A 10 9.53 20.69 -4.57
CA MET A 10 9.59 19.23 -4.51
C MET A 10 10.97 18.69 -4.14
N ILE A 11 12.05 19.32 -4.58
CA ILE A 11 13.42 18.88 -4.25
C ILE A 11 13.63 18.83 -2.73
N PRO A 12 13.36 19.89 -1.95
CA PRO A 12 13.38 19.83 -0.49
C PRO A 12 12.49 18.74 0.10
N ILE A 13 11.28 18.54 -0.43
CA ILE A 13 10.38 17.47 0.05
C ILE A 13 11.02 16.09 -0.16
N CYS A 14 11.58 15.83 -1.35
CA CYS A 14 12.29 14.58 -1.63
C CYS A 14 13.51 14.40 -0.73
N LEU A 15 14.27 15.47 -0.45
CA LEU A 15 15.37 15.44 0.51
C LEU A 15 14.91 15.14 1.94
N VAL A 16 13.75 15.64 2.36
CA VAL A 16 13.15 15.28 3.66
C VAL A 16 12.78 13.80 3.70
N LEU A 17 12.18 13.25 2.63
CA LEU A 17 11.88 11.82 2.55
C LEU A 17 13.16 10.97 2.65
N LEU A 18 14.23 11.39 1.97
CA LEU A 18 15.55 10.74 2.07
C LEU A 18 16.14 10.86 3.47
N TYR A 19 16.02 12.01 4.13
CA TYR A 19 16.45 12.19 5.51
C TYR A 19 15.69 11.26 6.47
N LEU A 20 14.36 11.14 6.32
CA LEU A 20 13.55 10.23 7.13
C LEU A 20 13.95 8.77 6.91
N ALA A 21 14.24 8.38 5.67
CA ALA A 21 14.71 7.03 5.35
C ALA A 21 16.09 6.75 5.95
N ILE A 22 17.07 7.65 5.77
CA ILE A 22 18.48 7.42 6.10
C ILE A 22 18.76 7.66 7.59
N VAL A 23 18.34 8.81 8.13
CA VAL A 23 18.70 9.24 9.49
C VAL A 23 17.74 8.70 10.53
N LYS A 24 16.45 8.65 10.22
CA LYS A 24 15.43 8.20 11.15
C LYS A 24 15.04 6.73 10.96
N GLY A 25 15.48 6.09 9.87
CA GLY A 25 15.19 4.68 9.59
C GLY A 25 13.71 4.39 9.34
N PHE A 26 12.94 5.37 8.86
CA PHE A 26 11.54 5.17 8.50
C PHE A 26 11.44 4.43 7.17
N GLU A 27 11.01 3.16 7.22
CA GLU A 27 10.87 2.26 6.07
C GLU A 27 11.93 2.44 4.96
N PRO A 28 13.23 2.34 5.29
CA PRO A 28 14.30 2.71 4.37
C PRO A 28 14.28 1.90 3.08
N LEU A 29 13.78 0.67 3.10
CA LEU A 29 13.70 -0.19 1.91
C LEU A 29 12.78 0.37 0.82
N LEU A 30 11.73 1.11 1.19
CA LEU A 30 10.76 1.69 0.26
C LEU A 30 10.96 3.21 0.13
N LEU A 31 11.13 3.91 1.25
CA LEU A 31 11.17 5.36 1.30
C LEU A 31 12.42 5.93 0.60
N LEU A 32 13.54 5.21 0.64
CA LEU A 32 14.77 5.62 -0.05
C LEU A 32 14.59 5.62 -1.59
N PRO A 33 14.18 4.51 -2.24
CA PRO A 33 13.87 4.52 -3.67
C PRO A 33 12.78 5.53 -4.07
N ILE A 34 11.75 5.73 -3.23
CA ILE A 34 10.67 6.69 -3.50
C ILE A 34 11.21 8.13 -3.49
N GLY A 35 11.94 8.51 -2.43
CA GLY A 35 12.55 9.84 -2.32
C GLY A 35 13.54 10.11 -3.45
N PHE A 36 14.34 9.11 -3.82
CA PHE A 36 15.29 9.22 -4.93
C PHE A 36 14.60 9.32 -6.29
N GLY A 37 13.56 8.50 -6.54
CA GLY A 37 12.75 8.59 -7.75
C GLY A 37 12.04 9.94 -7.87
N GLY A 38 11.59 10.51 -6.75
CA GLY A 38 11.03 11.86 -6.72
C GLY A 38 12.05 12.95 -7.04
N LEU A 39 13.29 12.80 -6.58
CA LEU A 39 14.38 13.71 -6.95
C LEU A 39 14.62 13.67 -8.47
N LEU A 40 14.74 12.46 -9.03
CA LEU A 40 14.91 12.26 -10.48
C LEU A 40 13.74 12.83 -11.29
N ALA A 41 12.51 12.67 -10.80
CA ALA A 41 11.30 13.18 -11.46
C ALA A 41 11.22 14.71 -11.52
N ASN A 42 11.92 15.40 -10.60
CA ASN A 42 11.93 16.85 -10.52
C ASN A 42 13.25 17.48 -11.01
N CYS A 43 14.20 16.67 -11.52
CA CYS A 43 15.40 17.17 -12.18
C CYS A 43 15.03 17.83 -13.53
N PRO A 44 15.33 19.12 -13.72
CA PRO A 44 14.91 19.86 -14.91
C PRO A 44 15.56 19.29 -16.18
N LEU A 45 14.79 19.24 -17.27
CA LEU A 45 15.25 18.89 -18.63
C LEU A 45 15.84 17.47 -18.79
N THR A 46 15.57 16.54 -17.87
CA THR A 46 16.17 15.20 -17.92
C THR A 46 15.35 14.15 -18.67
N GLY A 47 14.06 14.39 -18.92
CA GLY A 47 13.18 13.43 -19.62
C GLY A 47 12.99 12.08 -18.92
N ILE A 48 13.45 11.91 -17.67
CA ILE A 48 13.50 10.61 -16.98
C ILE A 48 12.11 9.99 -16.75
N THR A 49 11.08 10.83 -16.63
CA THR A 49 9.68 10.44 -16.47
C THR A 49 8.84 10.67 -17.72
N ALA A 50 9.46 11.17 -18.80
CA ALA A 50 8.76 11.49 -20.04
C ALA A 50 8.27 10.20 -20.72
N PRO A 51 7.03 10.21 -21.25
CA PRO A 51 6.54 9.11 -22.06
C PRO A 51 7.38 8.98 -23.32
N ALA A 52 7.42 7.76 -23.89
CA ALA A 52 7.96 7.58 -25.23
C ALA A 52 7.12 8.41 -26.21
N MET A 53 7.77 9.32 -26.95
CA MET A 53 7.11 10.20 -27.91
C MET A 53 7.49 9.77 -29.32
N MET A 54 6.50 9.68 -30.19
CA MET A 54 6.72 9.48 -31.61
C MET A 54 6.76 10.86 -32.26
N HIS A 55 7.95 11.35 -32.59
CA HIS A 55 8.12 12.58 -33.36
C HIS A 55 8.22 12.24 -34.85
N ASP A 56 7.69 13.12 -35.69
CA ASP A 56 7.78 13.10 -37.16
C ASP A 56 7.14 11.90 -37.89
N GLY A 57 5.98 11.45 -37.43
CA GLY A 57 5.13 10.58 -38.24
C GLY A 57 4.38 11.39 -39.31
N VAL A 58 4.52 11.04 -40.58
CA VAL A 58 3.63 11.58 -41.62
C VAL A 58 2.30 10.83 -41.53
N VAL A 59 1.23 11.55 -41.24
CA VAL A 59 -0.15 11.02 -41.31
C VAL A 59 -0.59 11.06 -42.77
N THR A 60 -0.55 9.91 -43.44
CA THR A 60 -1.12 9.75 -44.79
C THR A 60 -2.47 9.07 -44.70
N PHE A 61 -3.48 9.62 -45.36
CA PHE A 61 -4.79 8.97 -45.46
C PHE A 61 -4.77 8.02 -46.66
N LEU A 62 -5.09 6.74 -46.42
CA LEU A 62 -5.36 5.80 -47.50
C LEU A 62 -6.60 6.26 -48.29
N ALA A 63 -6.73 5.84 -49.55
CA ALA A 63 -7.93 6.13 -50.36
C ALA A 63 -9.25 5.65 -49.72
N SER A 64 -9.16 4.72 -48.75
CA SER A 64 -10.26 4.25 -47.89
C SER A 64 -10.62 5.20 -46.73
N GLY A 65 -9.94 6.34 -46.59
CA GLY A 65 -10.13 7.29 -45.48
C GLY A 65 -9.47 6.86 -44.17
N ILE A 66 -8.77 5.73 -44.14
CA ILE A 66 -8.08 5.22 -42.95
C ILE A 66 -6.75 5.98 -42.78
N PRO A 67 -6.50 6.64 -41.63
CA PRO A 67 -5.22 7.26 -41.36
C PRO A 67 -4.14 6.19 -41.16
N LEU A 68 -3.06 6.27 -41.94
CA LEU A 68 -1.86 5.46 -41.83
C LEU A 68 -0.69 6.35 -41.40
N MET A 69 -0.05 6.00 -40.29
CA MET A 69 1.14 6.70 -39.80
C MET A 69 2.38 5.99 -40.31
N THR A 70 3.24 6.69 -41.07
CA THR A 70 4.47 6.12 -41.64
C THR A 70 5.67 6.99 -41.28
N GLY A 71 6.78 6.37 -40.84
CA GLY A 71 8.09 7.02 -40.75
C GLY A 71 8.47 7.77 -39.46
N GLY A 72 7.72 7.64 -38.35
CA GLY A 72 8.07 8.34 -37.11
C GLY A 72 9.30 7.78 -36.40
N VAL A 73 10.15 8.67 -35.88
CA VAL A 73 11.24 8.31 -34.96
C VAL A 73 10.64 8.18 -33.56
N ILE A 74 10.76 6.98 -32.97
CA ILE A 74 10.33 6.75 -31.59
C ILE A 74 11.46 7.25 -30.69
N GLU A 75 11.28 8.41 -30.06
CA GLU A 75 12.15 8.81 -28.96
C GLU A 75 11.88 7.89 -27.78
N PRO A 76 12.91 7.19 -27.27
CA PRO A 76 12.72 6.32 -26.12
C PRO A 76 12.30 7.15 -24.91
N GLY A 77 11.20 6.73 -24.26
CA GLY A 77 10.78 7.33 -22.99
C GLY A 77 11.83 7.16 -21.90
N GLY A 78 11.67 7.91 -20.81
CA GLY A 78 12.57 7.79 -19.67
C GLY A 78 12.42 6.44 -18.95
N PHE A 79 13.49 5.96 -18.30
CA PHE A 79 13.45 4.63 -17.68
C PHE A 79 12.41 4.51 -16.54
N LEU A 80 12.14 5.60 -15.80
CA LEU A 80 11.09 5.60 -14.77
C LEU A 80 9.70 5.49 -15.37
N TYR A 81 9.49 6.05 -16.56
CA TYR A 81 8.24 5.85 -17.31
C TYR A 81 8.05 4.37 -17.65
N TYR A 82 9.10 3.67 -18.12
CA TYR A 82 9.01 2.24 -18.42
C TYR A 82 8.76 1.39 -17.17
N PHE A 83 9.45 1.64 -16.06
CA PHE A 83 9.18 0.91 -14.82
C PHE A 83 7.76 1.12 -14.33
N PHE A 84 7.23 2.35 -14.43
CA PHE A 84 5.85 2.63 -14.10
C PHE A 84 4.88 1.89 -15.03
N LYS A 85 5.08 2.00 -16.35
CA LYS A 85 4.18 1.42 -17.36
C LYS A 85 4.19 -0.11 -17.31
N PHE A 86 5.36 -0.72 -17.21
CA PHE A 86 5.48 -2.18 -17.14
C PHE A 86 5.06 -2.72 -15.78
N GLY A 87 5.43 -2.08 -14.67
CA GLY A 87 5.31 -2.67 -13.34
C GLY A 87 4.06 -2.26 -12.57
N ILE A 88 3.75 -0.96 -12.57
CA ILE A 88 2.63 -0.41 -11.81
C ILE A 88 1.33 -0.46 -12.62
N ASP A 89 1.37 -0.01 -13.88
CA ASP A 89 0.17 0.13 -14.72
C ASP A 89 -0.43 -1.24 -15.08
N THR A 90 0.42 -2.24 -15.33
CA THR A 90 -0.01 -3.64 -15.50
C THR A 90 -0.39 -4.31 -14.18
N GLY A 91 0.02 -3.74 -13.05
CA GLY A 91 -0.15 -4.30 -11.71
C GLY A 91 0.76 -5.50 -11.37
N VAL A 92 1.79 -5.77 -12.18
CA VAL A 92 2.73 -6.88 -11.98
C VAL A 92 3.59 -6.68 -10.72
N PHE A 93 4.06 -5.46 -10.43
CA PHE A 93 4.87 -5.20 -9.23
C PHE A 93 4.11 -5.46 -7.92
N PRO A 94 2.88 -4.94 -7.71
CA PRO A 94 2.08 -5.30 -6.53
C PRO A 94 1.93 -6.80 -6.31
N ILE A 95 1.62 -7.57 -7.36
CA ILE A 95 1.45 -9.02 -7.28
C ILE A 95 2.76 -9.70 -6.84
N MET A 96 3.90 -9.32 -7.41
CA MET A 96 5.20 -9.89 -7.02
C MET A 96 5.61 -9.50 -5.60
N ILE A 97 5.27 -8.28 -5.13
CA ILE A 97 5.47 -7.92 -3.73
C ILE A 97 4.60 -8.79 -2.83
N PHE A 98 3.31 -8.98 -3.15
CA PHE A 98 2.42 -9.85 -2.40
C PHE A 98 2.94 -11.28 -2.29
N MET A 99 3.53 -11.79 -3.37
CA MET A 99 4.19 -13.09 -3.39
C MET A 99 5.35 -13.16 -2.39
N GLY A 100 6.23 -12.15 -2.37
CA GLY A 100 7.31 -12.07 -1.39
C GLY A 100 6.82 -11.90 0.05
N VAL A 101 5.81 -11.05 0.27
CA VAL A 101 5.16 -10.87 1.59
C VAL A 101 4.58 -12.19 2.08
N GLY A 102 3.90 -12.93 1.20
CA GLY A 102 3.39 -14.27 1.50
C GLY A 102 4.48 -15.24 1.96
N ALA A 103 5.63 -15.22 1.27
CA ALA A 103 6.79 -16.05 1.62
C ALA A 103 7.46 -15.66 2.96
N MET A 104 7.31 -14.41 3.41
CA MET A 104 7.80 -13.93 4.70
C MET A 104 6.80 -14.10 5.85
N THR A 105 5.50 -14.26 5.55
CA THR A 105 4.43 -14.24 6.56
C THR A 105 4.26 -15.59 7.24
N ASP A 106 4.28 -15.60 8.57
CA ASP A 106 3.87 -16.75 9.38
C ASP A 106 2.41 -16.63 9.79
N PHE A 107 1.55 -17.50 9.26
CA PHE A 107 0.13 -17.57 9.66
C PHE A 107 -0.09 -18.40 10.92
N GLY A 108 0.95 -19.00 11.51
CA GLY A 108 0.84 -19.75 12.77
C GLY A 108 0.07 -19.01 13.87
N PRO A 109 0.40 -17.74 14.18
CA PRO A 109 -0.34 -16.96 15.17
C PRO A 109 -1.84 -16.76 14.85
N LEU A 110 -2.16 -16.52 13.57
CA LEU A 110 -3.54 -16.36 13.12
C LEU A 110 -4.34 -17.66 13.22
N ILE A 111 -3.74 -18.78 12.77
CA ILE A 111 -4.35 -20.11 12.82
C ILE A 111 -4.54 -20.56 14.27
N ALA A 112 -3.60 -20.23 15.15
CA ALA A 112 -3.66 -20.57 16.57
C ALA A 112 -4.84 -19.89 17.27
N ASN A 113 -5.12 -18.63 16.96
CA ASN A 113 -6.27 -17.89 17.49
C ASN A 113 -7.05 -17.17 16.38
N PRO A 114 -7.97 -17.86 15.68
CA PRO A 114 -8.69 -17.31 14.53
C PRO A 114 -9.55 -16.10 14.85
N LYS A 115 -9.96 -15.92 16.12
CA LYS A 115 -10.71 -14.73 16.56
C LYS A 115 -9.95 -13.43 16.28
N THR A 116 -8.62 -13.50 16.17
CA THR A 116 -7.78 -12.34 15.84
C THR A 116 -8.07 -11.78 14.43
N ALA A 117 -8.62 -12.58 13.52
CA ALA A 117 -9.07 -12.11 12.20
C ALA A 117 -10.13 -11.02 12.29
N LEU A 118 -10.98 -11.01 13.33
CA LEU A 118 -12.00 -9.99 13.53
C LEU A 118 -11.39 -8.61 13.85
N LEU A 119 -10.23 -8.56 14.49
CA LEU A 119 -9.52 -7.30 14.72
C LEU A 119 -8.99 -6.73 13.40
N GLY A 120 -8.49 -7.59 12.51
CA GLY A 120 -8.12 -7.22 11.15
C GLY A 120 -9.31 -6.72 10.34
N ALA A 121 -10.48 -7.36 10.46
CA ALA A 121 -11.71 -6.93 9.81
C ALA A 121 -12.16 -5.54 10.28
N ALA A 122 -12.13 -5.28 11.59
CA ALA A 122 -12.48 -3.96 12.13
C ALA A 122 -11.48 -2.87 11.74
N ALA A 123 -10.18 -3.20 11.61
CA ALA A 123 -9.17 -2.25 11.14
C ALA A 123 -9.47 -1.72 9.72
N GLN A 124 -10.15 -2.51 8.88
CA GLN A 124 -10.58 -2.06 7.54
C GLN A 124 -11.69 -1.00 7.57
N PHE A 125 -12.26 -0.66 8.73
CA PHE A 125 -13.23 0.45 8.83
C PHE A 125 -12.64 1.80 8.42
N GLY A 126 -11.32 1.95 8.52
CA GLY A 126 -10.59 3.11 7.97
C GLY A 126 -10.81 3.29 6.46
N ILE A 127 -10.97 2.20 5.71
CA ILE A 127 -11.25 2.26 4.26
C ILE A 127 -12.58 2.92 3.99
N PHE A 128 -13.63 2.48 4.69
CA PHE A 128 -14.97 3.02 4.52
C PHE A 128 -15.03 4.48 4.99
N PHE A 129 -14.33 4.84 6.07
CA PHE A 129 -14.23 6.23 6.50
C PHE A 129 -13.59 7.12 5.42
N ALA A 130 -12.47 6.71 4.82
CA ALA A 130 -11.86 7.44 3.71
C ALA A 130 -12.78 7.50 2.49
N LEU A 131 -13.50 6.42 2.17
CA LEU A 131 -14.45 6.41 1.05
C LEU A 131 -15.56 7.44 1.26
N PHE A 132 -16.24 7.42 2.41
CA PHE A 132 -17.30 8.38 2.71
C PHE A 132 -16.78 9.80 2.84
N GLY A 133 -15.59 9.98 3.42
CA GLY A 133 -14.94 11.29 3.50
C GLY A 133 -14.61 11.86 2.12
N ALA A 134 -14.15 11.02 1.19
CA ALA A 134 -13.86 11.44 -0.19
C ALA A 134 -15.14 11.81 -0.94
N LEU A 135 -16.22 11.03 -0.79
CA LEU A 135 -17.54 11.38 -1.32
C LEU A 135 -18.06 12.70 -0.73
N GLY A 136 -17.86 12.92 0.57
CA GLY A 136 -18.22 14.18 1.23
C GLY A 136 -17.43 15.37 0.69
N LEU A 137 -16.13 15.22 0.45
CA LEU A 137 -15.31 16.26 -0.18
C LEU A 137 -15.77 16.56 -1.60
N ALA A 138 -16.10 15.53 -2.39
CA ALA A 138 -16.66 15.71 -3.73
C ALA A 138 -18.03 16.42 -3.69
N ALA A 139 -18.86 16.14 -2.68
CA ALA A 139 -20.15 16.83 -2.52
C ALA A 139 -19.98 18.32 -2.16
N ILE A 140 -18.94 18.69 -1.39
CA ILE A 140 -18.70 20.08 -0.96
C ILE A 140 -17.97 20.89 -2.03
N PHE A 141 -16.93 20.33 -2.65
CA PHE A 141 -16.07 21.05 -3.60
C PHE A 141 -16.44 20.81 -5.07
N GLY A 142 -17.48 20.02 -5.34
CA GLY A 142 -17.97 19.67 -6.67
C GLY A 142 -17.51 18.29 -7.14
N SER A 143 -18.32 17.66 -7.99
CA SER A 143 -18.07 16.29 -8.51
C SER A 143 -16.73 16.16 -9.22
N ASP A 144 -16.22 17.26 -9.78
CA ASP A 144 -14.99 17.27 -10.56
C ASP A 144 -13.74 17.52 -9.71
N PHE A 145 -13.86 17.64 -8.38
CA PHE A 145 -12.74 17.94 -7.48
C PHE A 145 -11.58 16.92 -7.58
N PHE A 146 -11.91 15.65 -7.82
CA PHE A 146 -10.91 14.59 -8.00
C PHE A 146 -10.53 14.36 -9.47
N GLY A 147 -11.16 15.08 -10.42
CA GLY A 147 -10.89 14.97 -11.85
C GLY A 147 -11.36 13.68 -12.52
N CYS A 148 -12.11 12.84 -11.81
CA CYS A 148 -12.71 11.62 -12.33
C CYS A 148 -14.03 11.31 -11.59
N ASP A 149 -14.69 10.22 -11.97
CA ASP A 149 -15.93 9.75 -11.34
C ASP A 149 -15.77 9.72 -9.80
N PRO A 150 -16.61 10.48 -9.06
CA PRO A 150 -16.48 10.62 -7.60
C PRO A 150 -16.46 9.28 -6.86
N LEU A 151 -17.21 8.28 -7.34
CA LEU A 151 -17.28 6.97 -6.69
C LEU A 151 -15.99 6.17 -6.92
N LYS A 152 -15.43 6.22 -8.13
CA LYS A 152 -14.15 5.57 -8.44
C LYS A 152 -13.01 6.23 -7.69
N ALA A 153 -12.97 7.56 -7.67
CA ALA A 153 -12.01 8.33 -6.87
C ALA A 153 -12.10 7.94 -5.39
N ALA A 154 -13.31 7.99 -4.81
CA ALA A 154 -13.52 7.68 -3.41
C ALA A 154 -13.16 6.23 -3.07
N ALA A 155 -13.45 5.27 -3.94
CA ALA A 155 -13.05 3.88 -3.75
C ALA A 155 -11.52 3.72 -3.74
N SER A 156 -10.80 4.38 -4.65
CA SER A 156 -9.33 4.36 -4.70
C SER A 156 -8.70 5.04 -3.49
N ILE A 157 -9.21 6.21 -3.08
CA ILE A 157 -8.74 6.94 -1.89
C ILE A 157 -9.05 6.14 -0.61
N GLY A 158 -10.21 5.48 -0.59
CA GLY A 158 -10.64 4.58 0.48
C GLY A 158 -9.57 3.58 0.88
N ILE A 159 -8.97 2.88 -0.09
CA ILE A 159 -8.01 1.80 0.19
C ILE A 159 -6.77 2.26 0.96
N ILE A 160 -6.42 3.56 0.94
CA ILE A 160 -5.34 4.10 1.78
C ILE A 160 -5.56 3.76 3.26
N GLY A 161 -6.82 3.76 3.72
CA GLY A 161 -7.20 3.41 5.09
C GLY A 161 -6.88 1.97 5.48
N GLY A 162 -6.66 1.07 4.51
CA GLY A 162 -6.24 -0.31 4.74
C GLY A 162 -4.75 -0.46 5.05
N ALA A 163 -3.95 0.61 4.86
CA ALA A 163 -2.50 0.64 5.08
C ALA A 163 -1.72 -0.45 4.32
N ASP A 164 -2.17 -0.77 3.12
CA ASP A 164 -1.59 -1.79 2.25
C ASP A 164 -1.27 -1.17 0.88
N GLY A 165 -0.02 -0.71 0.73
CA GLY A 165 0.46 -0.03 -0.48
C GLY A 165 0.26 -0.83 -1.77
N PRO A 166 0.65 -2.11 -1.84
CA PRO A 166 0.43 -2.94 -3.02
C PRO A 166 -1.05 -3.05 -3.43
N THR A 167 -1.99 -3.22 -2.49
CA THR A 167 -3.43 -3.23 -2.86
C THR A 167 -3.94 -1.86 -3.28
N ALA A 168 -3.48 -0.79 -2.63
CA ALA A 168 -3.85 0.58 -2.98
C ALA A 168 -3.45 0.90 -4.43
N ILE A 169 -2.24 0.49 -4.81
CA ILE A 169 -1.75 0.61 -6.18
C ILE A 169 -2.61 -0.21 -7.15
N TRP A 170 -2.86 -1.48 -6.81
CA TRP A 170 -3.61 -2.39 -7.67
C TRP A 170 -5.04 -1.95 -7.94
N LEU A 171 -5.77 -1.50 -6.92
CA LEU A 171 -7.14 -1.03 -7.11
C LEU A 171 -7.15 0.28 -7.88
N THR A 172 -6.25 1.20 -7.54
CA THR A 172 -6.22 2.53 -8.15
C THR A 172 -5.81 2.48 -9.62
N SER A 173 -4.90 1.60 -10.03
CA SER A 173 -4.57 1.43 -11.45
C SER A 173 -5.74 0.91 -12.30
N ARG A 174 -6.80 0.39 -11.68
CA ARG A 174 -8.01 -0.10 -12.36
C ARG A 174 -9.20 0.85 -12.25
N LEU A 175 -9.32 1.58 -11.14
CA LEU A 175 -10.46 2.45 -10.87
C LEU A 175 -10.19 3.93 -11.18
N ALA A 176 -9.04 4.45 -10.76
CA ALA A 176 -8.68 5.87 -10.91
C ALA A 176 -7.17 6.06 -11.20
N PRO A 177 -6.68 5.66 -12.40
CA PRO A 177 -5.26 5.70 -12.74
C PRO A 177 -4.62 7.09 -12.59
N GLU A 178 -5.40 8.14 -12.81
CA GLU A 178 -5.01 9.54 -12.63
C GLU A 178 -4.63 9.90 -11.19
N LEU A 179 -5.21 9.23 -10.20
CA LEU A 179 -4.93 9.43 -8.77
C LEU A 179 -3.81 8.51 -8.25
N LEU A 180 -3.34 7.57 -9.07
CA LEU A 180 -2.39 6.52 -8.66
C LEU A 180 -1.12 7.09 -8.03
N GLY A 181 -0.61 8.19 -8.57
CA GLY A 181 0.55 8.87 -8.02
C GLY A 181 0.33 9.35 -6.58
N ALA A 182 -0.72 10.14 -6.37
CA ALA A 182 -1.07 10.68 -5.07
C ALA A 182 -1.36 9.59 -4.04
N ILE A 183 -2.12 8.56 -4.45
CA ILE A 183 -2.53 7.46 -3.58
C ILE A 183 -1.34 6.57 -3.21
N ALA A 184 -0.46 6.23 -4.16
CA ALA A 184 0.73 5.42 -3.88
C ALA A 184 1.65 6.15 -2.89
N VAL A 185 1.88 7.44 -3.09
CA VAL A 185 2.69 8.24 -2.18
C VAL A 185 2.06 8.32 -0.79
N ALA A 186 0.75 8.57 -0.71
CA ALA A 186 0.03 8.62 0.56
C ALA A 186 0.12 7.28 1.31
N ALA A 187 -0.16 6.17 0.63
CA ALA A 187 -0.16 4.84 1.24
C ALA A 187 1.19 4.49 1.86
N TYR A 188 2.29 4.60 1.11
CA TYR A 188 3.62 4.28 1.63
C TYR A 188 4.15 5.30 2.64
N SER A 189 3.80 6.58 2.49
CA SER A 189 4.18 7.60 3.48
C SER A 189 3.52 7.33 4.84
N TYR A 190 2.24 6.93 4.86
CA TYR A 190 1.53 6.64 6.11
C TYR A 190 1.94 5.33 6.76
N MET A 191 2.27 4.31 5.97
CA MET A 191 2.89 3.09 6.49
C MET A 191 4.19 3.41 7.26
N ALA A 192 5.03 4.28 6.72
CA ALA A 192 6.23 4.74 7.44
C ALA A 192 5.92 5.52 8.73
N LEU A 193 4.77 6.18 8.83
CA LEU A 193 4.35 6.99 9.98
C LEU A 193 3.55 6.22 11.04
N VAL A 194 3.28 4.92 10.85
CA VAL A 194 2.64 4.03 11.83
C VAL A 194 3.19 4.20 13.27
N PRO A 195 4.53 4.26 13.51
CA PRO A 195 5.08 4.39 14.86
C PRO A 195 4.80 5.73 15.52
N ILE A 196 4.43 6.74 14.75
CA ILE A 196 4.08 8.07 15.25
C ILE A 196 2.58 8.15 15.48
N ILE A 197 1.78 7.58 14.57
CA ILE A 197 0.32 7.72 14.58
C ILE A 197 -0.35 6.75 15.58
N GLN A 198 0.07 5.48 15.63
CA GLN A 198 -0.63 4.49 16.46
C GLN A 198 -0.47 4.70 17.98
N PRO A 199 0.73 5.00 18.52
CA PRO A 199 0.90 5.10 19.97
C PRO A 199 0.05 6.14 20.69
N PRO A 200 -0.13 7.37 20.17
CA PRO A 200 -1.06 8.33 20.76
C PRO A 200 -2.50 7.80 20.84
N ILE A 201 -2.98 7.12 19.80
CA ILE A 201 -4.34 6.57 19.73
C ILE A 201 -4.51 5.42 20.73
N MET A 202 -3.53 4.50 20.77
CA MET A 202 -3.50 3.44 21.77
C MET A 202 -3.57 4.03 23.18
N LYS A 203 -2.78 5.07 23.45
CA LYS A 203 -2.73 5.71 24.76
C LYS A 203 -4.02 6.46 25.13
N ALA A 204 -4.71 7.02 24.14
CA ALA A 204 -5.96 7.75 24.35
C ALA A 204 -7.17 6.83 24.57
N LEU A 205 -7.25 5.70 23.86
CA LEU A 205 -8.44 4.84 23.88
C LEU A 205 -8.37 3.69 24.88
N THR A 206 -7.18 3.28 25.32
CA THR A 206 -7.02 2.13 26.24
C THR A 206 -6.64 2.58 27.64
N THR A 207 -6.99 1.80 28.65
CA THR A 207 -6.59 2.01 30.06
C THR A 207 -5.31 1.22 30.39
N LYS A 208 -4.60 1.59 31.47
CA LYS A 208 -3.41 0.83 31.90
C LYS A 208 -3.73 -0.62 32.25
N GLU A 209 -4.86 -0.87 32.92
CA GLU A 209 -5.30 -2.22 33.27
C GLU A 209 -5.51 -3.10 32.03
N GLU A 210 -6.09 -2.55 30.96
CA GLU A 210 -6.27 -3.25 29.70
C GLU A 210 -4.94 -3.56 28.99
N ARG A 211 -3.97 -2.65 29.07
CA ARG A 211 -2.64 -2.83 28.45
C ARG A 211 -1.82 -3.91 29.13
N LEU A 212 -2.05 -4.13 30.42
CA LEU A 212 -1.35 -5.14 31.24
C LEU A 212 -1.96 -6.54 31.13
N ILE A 213 -3.02 -6.74 30.32
CA ILE A 213 -3.60 -8.05 30.05
C ILE A 213 -2.53 -8.98 29.45
N ARG A 214 -2.24 -10.07 30.18
CA ARG A 214 -1.32 -11.13 29.74
C ARG A 214 -2.04 -12.06 28.76
N MET A 215 -1.49 -12.17 27.55
CA MET A 215 -2.01 -13.09 26.55
C MET A 215 -1.52 -14.51 26.83
N PRO A 216 -2.40 -15.53 26.75
CA PRO A 216 -1.99 -16.91 26.90
C PRO A 216 -1.05 -17.33 25.76
N ALA A 217 -0.22 -18.33 26.03
CA ALA A 217 0.60 -18.95 24.99
C ALA A 217 -0.30 -19.54 23.89
N LEU A 218 0.10 -19.33 22.64
CA LEU A 218 -0.63 -19.82 21.49
C LEU A 218 -0.57 -21.35 21.43
N ARG A 219 -1.65 -21.98 20.95
CA ARG A 219 -1.67 -23.42 20.71
C ARG A 219 -0.62 -23.81 19.65
N PRO A 220 -0.01 -25.00 19.75
CA PRO A 220 0.83 -25.52 18.68
C PRO A 220 -0.02 -25.77 17.43
N VAL A 221 0.41 -25.20 16.30
CA VAL A 221 -0.26 -25.38 15.00
C VAL A 221 0.44 -26.50 14.25
N LYS A 222 -0.33 -27.50 13.82
CA LYS A 222 0.20 -28.63 13.04
C LYS A 222 0.66 -28.16 11.67
N LYS A 223 1.71 -28.79 11.11
CA LYS A 223 2.20 -28.48 9.75
C LYS A 223 1.11 -28.62 8.69
N ILE A 224 0.22 -29.61 8.83
CA ILE A 224 -0.91 -29.80 7.91
C ILE A 224 -1.88 -28.61 7.93
N GLU A 225 -2.16 -28.01 9.10
CA GLU A 225 -3.03 -26.83 9.19
C GLU A 225 -2.41 -25.65 8.44
N LYS A 226 -1.09 -25.46 8.59
CA LYS A 226 -0.37 -24.39 7.88
C LYS A 226 -0.33 -24.59 6.36
N ILE A 227 -0.22 -25.83 5.88
CA ILE A 227 -0.24 -26.14 4.44
C ILE A 227 -1.64 -26.02 3.83
N CYS A 228 -2.67 -26.49 4.55
CA CYS A 228 -4.05 -26.41 4.07
C CYS A 228 -4.60 -24.99 4.11
N PHE A 229 -4.14 -24.16 5.06
CA PHE A 229 -4.58 -22.78 5.21
C PHE A 229 -4.55 -21.95 3.90
N PRO A 230 -3.41 -21.83 3.18
CA PRO A 230 -3.36 -21.03 1.96
C PRO A 230 -4.26 -21.56 0.84
N LEU A 231 -4.45 -22.89 0.76
CA LEU A 231 -5.35 -23.51 -0.21
C LEU A 231 -6.81 -23.20 0.11
N ILE A 232 -7.21 -23.28 1.38
CA ILE A 232 -8.56 -22.97 1.84
C ILE A 232 -8.86 -21.48 1.62
N VAL A 233 -7.94 -20.60 1.97
CA VAL A 233 -8.09 -19.14 1.78
C VAL A 233 -8.22 -18.80 0.29
N LEU A 234 -7.40 -19.41 -0.57
CA LEU A 234 -7.48 -19.22 -2.01
C LEU A 234 -8.83 -19.68 -2.57
N LEU A 235 -9.29 -20.88 -2.21
CA LEU A 235 -10.59 -21.41 -2.67
C LEU A 235 -11.74 -20.55 -2.16
N LEU A 236 -11.73 -20.17 -0.88
CA LEU A 236 -12.75 -19.31 -0.29
C LEU A 236 -12.78 -17.95 -1.00
N CYS A 237 -11.63 -17.36 -1.28
CA CYS A 237 -11.53 -16.13 -2.05
C CYS A 237 -12.06 -16.32 -3.48
N ALA A 238 -11.75 -17.43 -4.14
CA ALA A 238 -12.23 -17.73 -5.49
C ALA A 238 -13.75 -17.90 -5.55
N PHE A 239 -14.38 -18.45 -4.50
CA PHE A 239 -15.83 -18.61 -4.45
C PHE A 239 -16.57 -17.34 -4.01
N LEU A 240 -16.06 -16.61 -3.01
CA LEU A 240 -16.77 -15.46 -2.45
C LEU A 240 -16.41 -14.12 -3.12
N LEU A 241 -15.16 -13.93 -3.54
CA LEU A 241 -14.67 -12.68 -4.11
C LEU A 241 -13.60 -12.92 -5.19
N PRO A 242 -13.99 -13.37 -6.40
CA PRO A 242 -13.06 -13.72 -7.48
C PRO A 242 -12.11 -12.57 -7.88
N SER A 243 -12.56 -11.32 -7.74
CA SER A 243 -11.78 -10.12 -8.09
C SER A 243 -10.52 -9.93 -7.22
N ALA A 244 -10.49 -10.52 -6.01
CA ALA A 244 -9.35 -10.45 -5.10
C ALA A 244 -8.33 -11.59 -5.30
N VAL A 245 -8.67 -12.61 -6.09
CA VAL A 245 -7.85 -13.80 -6.34
C VAL A 245 -6.44 -13.48 -6.86
N PRO A 246 -6.19 -12.50 -7.75
CA PRO A 246 -4.83 -12.20 -8.20
C PRO A 246 -3.89 -11.80 -7.05
N LEU A 247 -4.38 -11.06 -6.07
CA LEU A 247 -3.59 -10.59 -4.92
C LEU A 247 -3.49 -11.68 -3.85
N ILE A 248 -4.64 -12.25 -3.45
CA ILE A 248 -4.68 -13.31 -2.42
C ILE A 248 -3.97 -14.56 -2.91
N GLY A 249 -4.12 -14.94 -4.18
CA GLY A 249 -3.40 -16.06 -4.77
C GLY A 249 -1.88 -15.87 -4.79
N ALA A 250 -1.40 -14.66 -5.10
CA ALA A 250 0.01 -14.35 -5.00
C ALA A 250 0.54 -14.42 -3.56
N LEU A 251 -0.20 -13.86 -2.60
CA LEU A 251 0.11 -13.99 -1.17
C LEU A 251 0.14 -15.47 -0.73
N MET A 252 -0.85 -16.26 -1.15
CA MET A 252 -1.00 -17.66 -0.73
C MET A 252 0.02 -18.59 -1.39
N ILE A 253 0.44 -18.36 -2.64
CA ILE A 253 1.52 -19.16 -3.25
C ILE A 253 2.86 -18.90 -2.56
N GLY A 254 3.15 -17.66 -2.19
CA GLY A 254 4.31 -17.31 -1.38
C GLY A 254 4.27 -18.03 -0.03
N ASN A 255 3.12 -18.01 0.64
CA ASN A 255 2.96 -18.69 1.92
C ASN A 255 3.08 -20.22 1.81
N LEU A 256 2.45 -20.83 0.80
CA LEU A 256 2.54 -22.26 0.57
C LEU A 256 4.00 -22.70 0.36
N ALA A 257 4.77 -21.96 -0.44
CA ALA A 257 6.19 -22.24 -0.65
C ALA A 257 7.00 -22.23 0.66
N ARG A 258 6.68 -21.29 1.57
CA ARG A 258 7.26 -21.24 2.93
C ARG A 258 6.89 -22.49 3.75
N GLU A 259 5.61 -22.87 3.76
CA GLU A 259 5.09 -23.94 4.64
C GLU A 259 5.42 -25.37 4.16
N VAL A 260 5.59 -25.58 2.84
CA VAL A 260 6.05 -26.87 2.29
C VAL A 260 7.43 -27.23 2.87
N GLY A 261 8.30 -26.23 3.02
CA GLY A 261 9.59 -26.37 3.70
C GLY A 261 10.75 -26.71 2.75
N PRO A 262 11.71 -27.58 3.16
CA PRO A 262 13.00 -27.73 2.46
C PRO A 262 12.92 -28.09 0.97
N SER A 263 11.88 -28.79 0.54
CA SER A 263 11.69 -29.18 -0.87
C SER A 263 11.51 -27.99 -1.81
N VAL A 264 11.05 -26.83 -1.29
CA VAL A 264 10.75 -25.62 -2.06
C VAL A 264 11.50 -24.40 -1.49
N SER A 265 12.46 -24.62 -0.58
CA SER A 265 13.18 -23.56 0.13
C SER A 265 13.83 -22.55 -0.81
N ARG A 266 14.50 -23.02 -1.87
CA ARG A 266 15.11 -22.13 -2.89
C ARG A 266 14.13 -21.15 -3.51
N ILE A 267 12.89 -21.58 -3.77
CA ILE A 267 11.86 -20.72 -4.35
C ILE A 267 11.36 -19.74 -3.29
N ALA A 268 11.05 -20.22 -2.08
CA ALA A 268 10.63 -19.37 -0.95
C ALA A 268 11.68 -18.32 -0.58
N ASP A 269 12.96 -18.70 -0.55
CA ASP A 269 14.10 -17.82 -0.28
C ASP A 269 14.28 -16.78 -1.39
N THR A 270 14.11 -17.18 -2.66
CA THR A 270 14.16 -16.23 -3.78
C THR A 270 13.03 -15.21 -3.70
N MET A 271 11.80 -15.66 -3.42
CA MET A 271 10.63 -14.79 -3.29
C MET A 271 10.75 -13.81 -2.12
N SER A 272 11.21 -14.28 -0.96
CA SER A 272 11.35 -13.47 0.27
C SER A 272 12.58 -12.56 0.30
N ASN A 273 13.57 -12.80 -0.55
CA ASN A 273 14.80 -12.01 -0.60
C ASN A 273 15.01 -11.35 -1.98
N ALA A 274 15.71 -12.04 -2.88
CA ALA A 274 16.22 -11.43 -4.12
C ALA A 274 15.11 -10.84 -4.99
N LEU A 275 14.02 -11.57 -5.19
CA LEU A 275 12.91 -11.12 -6.04
C LEU A 275 12.23 -9.88 -5.45
N ILE A 276 11.81 -9.94 -4.17
CA ILE A 276 11.12 -8.81 -3.55
C ILE A 276 12.03 -7.58 -3.49
N ASN A 277 13.34 -7.74 -3.25
CA ASN A 277 14.28 -6.61 -3.24
C ASN A 277 14.41 -5.94 -4.61
N ILE A 278 14.53 -6.73 -5.69
CA ILE A 278 14.58 -6.21 -7.07
C ILE A 278 13.29 -5.45 -7.40
N VAL A 279 12.14 -6.06 -7.12
CA VAL A 279 10.82 -5.46 -7.40
C VAL A 279 10.59 -4.22 -6.55
N THR A 280 11.01 -4.21 -5.28
CA THR A 280 10.88 -3.06 -4.38
C THR A 280 11.66 -1.85 -4.88
N ILE A 281 12.89 -2.05 -5.39
CA ILE A 281 13.68 -0.97 -5.99
C ILE A 281 12.95 -0.37 -7.20
N MET A 282 12.51 -1.23 -8.14
CA MET A 282 11.81 -0.77 -9.34
C MET A 282 10.47 -0.10 -9.00
N LEU A 283 9.71 -0.66 -8.05
CA LEU A 283 8.44 -0.10 -7.61
C LEU A 283 8.64 1.26 -6.94
N GLY A 284 9.56 1.37 -5.99
CA GLY A 284 9.77 2.62 -5.27
C GLY A 284 10.24 3.75 -6.20
N LEU A 285 11.14 3.46 -7.13
CA LEU A 285 11.52 4.41 -8.20
C LEU A 285 10.32 4.81 -9.07
N SER A 286 9.45 3.85 -9.41
CA SER A 286 8.24 4.08 -10.22
C SER A 286 7.21 4.94 -9.47
N VAL A 287 7.02 4.72 -8.17
CA VAL A 287 6.16 5.56 -7.32
C VAL A 287 6.76 6.97 -7.20
N GLY A 288 8.07 7.05 -7.00
CA GLY A 288 8.81 8.32 -6.98
C GLY A 288 8.65 9.13 -8.28
N SER A 289 8.53 8.46 -9.43
CA SER A 289 8.25 9.12 -10.72
C SER A 289 6.98 9.97 -10.73
N LYS A 290 6.02 9.65 -9.83
CA LYS A 290 4.76 10.38 -9.68
C LYS A 290 4.80 11.51 -8.65
N LEU A 291 5.95 11.73 -8.00
CA LEU A 291 6.22 12.92 -7.18
C LEU A 291 6.59 14.15 -8.03
N ALA A 292 6.31 14.15 -9.34
CA ALA A 292 6.45 15.35 -10.16
C ALA A 292 5.56 16.47 -9.62
N CYS A 293 6.09 17.70 -9.56
CA CYS A 293 5.42 18.85 -8.92
C CYS A 293 3.99 19.11 -9.43
N GLU A 294 3.72 18.88 -10.71
CA GLU A 294 2.40 19.09 -11.33
C GLU A 294 1.33 18.13 -10.81
N LYS A 295 1.74 16.92 -10.40
CA LYS A 295 0.85 15.89 -9.88
C LYS A 295 0.78 15.92 -8.36
N PHE A 296 1.91 16.21 -7.70
CA PHE A 296 1.98 16.19 -6.25
C PHE A 296 1.43 17.46 -5.60
N LEU A 297 1.76 18.65 -6.10
CA LEU A 297 1.32 19.93 -5.54
C LEU A 297 -0.05 20.37 -6.09
N SER A 298 -1.04 19.48 -5.96
CA SER A 298 -2.44 19.73 -6.30
C SER A 298 -3.32 19.74 -5.04
N GLY A 299 -4.36 20.59 -5.03
CA GLY A 299 -5.35 20.62 -3.94
C GLY A 299 -6.03 19.27 -3.71
N THR A 300 -6.24 18.51 -4.79
CA THR A 300 -6.74 17.14 -4.77
C THR A 300 -5.79 16.21 -3.98
N THR A 301 -4.50 16.25 -4.30
CA THR A 301 -3.47 15.42 -3.64
C THR A 301 -3.37 15.75 -2.16
N LEU A 302 -3.47 17.02 -1.78
CA LEU A 302 -3.47 17.42 -0.37
C LEU A 302 -4.69 16.88 0.37
N GLY A 303 -5.87 16.90 -0.27
CA GLY A 303 -7.08 16.29 0.26
C GLY A 303 -6.95 14.78 0.47
N ILE A 304 -6.35 14.07 -0.50
CA ILE A 304 -6.06 12.62 -0.42
C ILE A 304 -5.12 12.34 0.74
N LEU A 305 -4.06 13.13 0.88
CA LEU A 305 -3.12 13.01 1.98
C LEU A 305 -3.84 13.21 3.31
N ALA A 306 -4.50 14.34 3.53
CA ALA A 306 -5.19 14.63 4.80
C ALA A 306 -6.20 13.52 5.16
N LEU A 307 -6.99 13.07 4.19
CA LEU A 307 -7.99 12.04 4.40
C LEU A 307 -7.37 10.68 4.73
N GLY A 308 -6.30 10.28 4.02
CA GLY A 308 -5.58 9.04 4.29
C GLY A 308 -4.99 8.99 5.69
N LEU A 309 -4.47 10.11 6.20
CA LEU A 309 -3.97 10.21 7.57
C LEU A 309 -5.08 9.97 8.59
N VAL A 310 -6.23 10.65 8.43
CA VAL A 310 -7.37 10.48 9.33
C VAL A 310 -7.94 9.06 9.25
N ALA A 311 -8.01 8.48 8.05
CA ALA A 311 -8.46 7.12 7.84
C ALA A 311 -7.61 6.09 8.57
N PHE A 312 -6.28 6.29 8.57
CA PHE A 312 -5.37 5.45 9.34
C PHE A 312 -5.61 5.57 10.85
N CYS A 313 -5.88 6.79 11.35
CA CYS A 313 -6.26 7.01 12.75
C CYS A 313 -7.55 6.27 13.10
N VAL A 314 -8.57 6.36 12.24
CA VAL A 314 -9.87 5.70 12.42
C VAL A 314 -9.72 4.17 12.37
N GLY A 315 -8.94 3.62 11.44
CA GLY A 315 -8.68 2.18 11.37
C GLY A 315 -7.98 1.65 12.63
N THR A 316 -6.98 2.39 13.13
CA THR A 316 -6.30 2.06 14.39
C THR A 316 -7.27 2.10 15.56
N ALA A 317 -8.10 3.14 15.66
CA ALA A 317 -9.12 3.27 16.70
C ALA A 317 -10.16 2.14 16.63
N ALA A 318 -10.66 1.83 15.43
CA ALA A 318 -11.64 0.77 15.21
C ALA A 318 -11.10 -0.61 15.62
N GLY A 319 -9.84 -0.92 15.30
CA GLY A 319 -9.19 -2.16 15.74
C GLY A 319 -9.10 -2.27 17.27
N VAL A 320 -8.69 -1.19 17.95
CA VAL A 320 -8.63 -1.13 19.43
C VAL A 320 -10.02 -1.25 20.05
N LEU A 321 -11.02 -0.54 19.50
CA LEU A 321 -12.40 -0.61 19.97
C LEU A 321 -13.00 -2.00 19.76
N MET A 322 -12.69 -2.67 18.65
CA MET A 322 -13.11 -4.05 18.42
C MET A 322 -12.49 -5.00 19.45
N ALA A 323 -11.22 -4.82 19.81
CA ALA A 323 -10.60 -5.61 20.88
C ALA A 323 -11.34 -5.43 22.22
N LYS A 324 -11.75 -4.19 22.54
CA LYS A 324 -12.57 -3.91 23.73
C LYS A 324 -13.96 -4.55 23.64
N LEU A 325 -14.60 -4.49 22.48
CA LEU A 325 -15.90 -5.13 22.25
C LEU A 325 -15.79 -6.65 22.44
N MET A 326 -14.74 -7.27 21.91
CA MET A 326 -14.45 -8.69 22.12
C MET A 326 -14.29 -9.04 23.60
N ASN A 327 -13.73 -8.14 24.42
CA ASN A 327 -13.58 -8.33 25.87
C ASN A 327 -14.89 -8.32 26.65
N VAL A 328 -15.97 -7.78 26.09
CA VAL A 328 -17.30 -7.83 26.71
C VAL A 328 -17.91 -9.23 26.60
N PHE A 329 -17.64 -9.94 25.51
CA PHE A 329 -18.27 -11.24 25.20
C PHE A 329 -17.35 -12.46 25.40
N SER A 330 -16.04 -12.26 25.46
CA SER A 330 -15.06 -13.34 25.59
C SER A 330 -14.66 -13.59 27.04
N LYS A 331 -14.61 -14.86 27.44
CA LYS A 331 -14.05 -15.27 28.74
C LYS A 331 -12.54 -14.98 28.81
N ASP A 332 -11.84 -15.27 27.71
CA ASP A 332 -10.43 -14.93 27.54
C ASP A 332 -10.35 -13.53 26.94
N LYS A 333 -9.92 -12.57 27.76
CA LYS A 333 -9.76 -11.18 27.34
C LYS A 333 -8.56 -11.04 26.40
N VAL A 334 -8.74 -10.27 25.34
CA VAL A 334 -7.73 -9.87 24.37
C VAL A 334 -7.15 -8.52 24.79
N ASN A 335 -5.83 -8.41 24.81
CA ASN A 335 -5.16 -7.13 25.05
C ASN A 335 -5.51 -6.13 23.92
N PRO A 336 -6.12 -4.97 24.21
CA PRO A 336 -6.53 -4.02 23.17
C PRO A 336 -5.40 -3.45 22.32
N LEU A 337 -4.14 -3.52 22.79
CA LEU A 337 -2.96 -3.16 21.98
C LEU A 337 -2.79 -4.06 20.75
N ILE A 338 -3.37 -5.27 20.75
CA ILE A 338 -3.38 -6.15 19.58
C ILE A 338 -4.33 -5.60 18.51
N GLY A 339 -5.34 -4.84 18.89
CA GLY A 339 -6.30 -4.24 17.97
C GLY A 339 -5.66 -3.26 16.98
N SER A 340 -4.73 -2.42 17.44
CA SER A 340 -3.99 -1.52 16.54
C SER A 340 -3.06 -2.28 15.59
N ALA A 341 -2.61 -3.49 15.97
CA ALA A 341 -1.82 -4.34 15.08
C ALA A 341 -2.65 -4.96 13.93
N GLY A 342 -3.98 -4.80 13.95
CA GLY A 342 -4.85 -5.17 12.83
C GLY A 342 -4.68 -4.31 11.59
N VAL A 343 -4.05 -3.14 11.70
CA VAL A 343 -3.71 -2.29 10.55
C VAL A 343 -2.57 -2.95 9.77
N SER A 344 -2.73 -3.11 8.46
CA SER A 344 -1.94 -3.98 7.58
C SER A 344 -0.48 -3.56 7.32
N ALA A 345 0.11 -2.70 8.16
CA ALA A 345 1.50 -2.27 8.06
C ALA A 345 2.45 -3.36 8.60
N VAL A 346 2.58 -4.48 7.88
CA VAL A 346 3.36 -5.64 8.30
C VAL A 346 4.88 -5.44 8.07
N PRO A 347 5.75 -5.90 8.99
CA PRO A 347 5.50 -6.37 10.36
C PRO A 347 5.45 -5.23 11.40
N MET A 348 5.48 -3.96 10.96
CA MET A 348 5.72 -2.80 11.81
C MET A 348 4.60 -2.53 12.81
N ALA A 349 3.33 -2.65 12.44
CA ALA A 349 2.19 -2.42 13.33
C ALA A 349 2.28 -3.30 14.60
N ALA A 350 2.58 -4.59 14.41
CA ALA A 350 2.81 -5.52 15.52
C ALA A 350 4.02 -5.12 16.38
N ARG A 351 5.12 -4.66 15.77
CA ARG A 351 6.31 -4.18 16.50
C ARG A 351 6.01 -2.92 17.32
N VAL A 352 5.21 -2.00 16.79
CA VAL A 352 4.81 -0.77 17.48
C VAL A 352 3.91 -1.09 18.67
N SER A 353 2.90 -1.97 18.48
CA SER A 353 2.08 -2.47 19.60
C SER A 353 2.92 -3.14 20.68
N ASN A 354 3.92 -3.95 20.30
CA ASN A 354 4.84 -4.58 21.24
C ASN A 354 5.68 -3.54 22.00
N LYS A 355 6.22 -2.52 21.31
CA LYS A 355 6.98 -1.45 21.94
C LYS A 355 6.16 -0.67 22.96
N VAL A 356 4.89 -0.37 22.65
CA VAL A 356 3.98 0.28 23.60
C VAL A 356 3.70 -0.64 24.78
N SER A 357 3.46 -1.94 24.55
CA SER A 357 3.27 -2.90 25.64
C SER A 357 4.48 -3.04 26.55
N LEU A 358 5.71 -2.93 26.03
CA LEU A 358 6.94 -2.98 26.82
C LEU A 358 7.22 -1.69 27.61
N SER A 359 6.55 -0.59 27.26
CA SER A 359 6.72 0.70 27.92
C SER A 359 5.75 0.95 29.09
N GLU A 360 4.80 0.04 29.30
CA GLU A 360 3.82 0.05 30.39
C GLU A 360 4.23 -0.95 31.48
#